data_AF-A0A0V1M2M6-F1
#
_entry.id   AF-A0A0V1M2M6-F1
#
_cell.length_a   1.000
_cell.length_b   1.000
_cell.length_c   1.000
_cell.angle_alpha   90.00
_cell.angle_beta   90.00
_cell.angle_gamma   90.00
#
_symmetry.space_group_name_H-M   'P 1'
#
loop_
_entity.id
_entity.type
_entity.pdbx_description
1 polymer ?
#
loop_
_entity_poly.entity_id
_entity_poly.type
_entity_poly.pdbx_seq_one_letter_code
_entity_poly.pdbx_strand_id
1 'polypeptide(L)' 'MGALVAARLVHYTQRALSLPIHSITCWCDSEVALSWVRSAASRWKPFVRNRVEEIQQLVEPASWRHCSGKDNPAD' A
#
# COMPACT_ATOMS: atom_id res chain seq x y z
N MET A 1 0.22 -0.85 -9.82
CA MET A 1 -0.55 -2.08 -9.49
C MET A 1 0.05 -2.84 -8.32
N GLY A 2 1.38 -2.89 -8.15
CA GLY A 2 2.04 -3.58 -7.03
C GLY A 2 1.52 -3.20 -5.63
N ALA A 3 1.30 -1.90 -5.36
CA ALA A 3 0.78 -1.45 -4.06
C ALA A 3 -0.56 -2.08 -3.65
N LEU A 4 -1.49 -2.29 -4.59
CA LEU A 4 -2.76 -2.94 -4.25
C LEU A 4 -2.59 -4.41 -3.90
N VAL A 5 -1.74 -5.12 -4.64
CA VAL A 5 -1.42 -6.53 -4.36
C VAL A 5 -0.74 -6.66 -3.00
N ALA A 6 0.22 -5.78 -2.70
CA ALA A 6 0.89 -5.73 -1.40
C ALA A 6 -0.11 -5.49 -0.25
N ALA A 7 -1.06 -4.56 -0.40
CA ALA A 7 -2.08 -4.30 0.61
C ALA A 7 -2.96 -5.53 0.89
N ARG A 8 -3.39 -6.23 -0.16
CA ARG A 8 -4.15 -7.49 -0.03
C ARG A 8 -3.34 -8.61 0.62
N LEU A 9 -2.07 -8.73 0.27
CA LEU A 9 -1.17 -9.72 0.85
C LEU A 9 -0.97 -9.45 2.34
N VAL A 10 -0.70 -8.21 2.73
CA VAL A 10 -0.60 -7.81 4.14
C VAL A 10 -1.88 -8.21 4.88
N HIS A 11 -3.05 -7.82 4.38
CA HIS A 11 -4.32 -8.15 5.03
C HIS A 11 -4.54 -9.67 5.17
N TYR A 12 -4.23 -10.45 4.12
CA TYR A 12 -4.32 -11.90 4.16
C TYR A 12 -3.35 -12.50 5.20
N THR A 13 -2.08 -12.10 5.16
CA THR A 13 -1.03 -12.60 6.04
C THR A 13 -1.31 -12.25 7.50
N GLN A 14 -1.82 -11.05 7.79
CA GLN A 14 -2.25 -10.69 9.15
C GLN A 14 -3.34 -11.60 9.69
N ARG A 15 -4.28 -12.02 8.85
CA ARG A 15 -5.37 -12.94 9.25
C ARG A 15 -4.90 -14.38 9.39
N ALA A 16 -3.92 -14.78 8.58
CA ALA A 16 -3.35 -16.13 8.61
C ALA A 16 -2.36 -16.31 9.77
N LEU A 17 -1.58 -15.28 10.09
CA LEU A 17 -0.67 -15.27 11.23
C LEU A 17 -1.48 -14.95 12.49
N SER A 18 -1.83 -15.97 13.27
CA SER A 18 -2.43 -15.80 14.61
C SER A 18 -1.40 -15.29 15.64
N LEU A 19 -0.65 -14.24 15.28
CA LEU A 19 0.41 -13.64 16.07
C LEU A 19 0.11 -12.14 16.30
N PRO A 20 0.55 -11.57 17.43
CA PRO A 20 0.44 -10.14 17.67
C PRO A 20 1.39 -9.36 16.75
N ILE A 21 0.83 -8.66 15.76
CA ILE A 21 1.57 -7.78 14.86
C ILE A 21 1.56 -6.38 15.44
N HIS A 22 2.75 -5.89 15.81
CA HIS A 22 2.91 -4.58 16.46
C HIS A 22 2.96 -3.42 15.46
N SER A 23 3.47 -3.66 14.24
CA SER A 23 3.61 -2.64 13.21
C SER A 23 3.67 -3.25 11.82
N ILE A 24 3.20 -2.50 10.82
CA ILE A 24 3.28 -2.85 9.40
C ILE A 24 4.00 -1.73 8.66
N THR A 25 4.89 -2.07 7.74
CA THR A 25 5.50 -1.09 6.83
C THR A 25 5.49 -1.65 5.41
N CYS A 26 4.92 -0.88 4.48
CA CYS A 26 4.89 -1.18 3.06
C CYS A 26 5.86 -0.26 2.33
N TRP A 27 6.71 -0.82 1.48
CA TRP A 27 7.65 -0.05 0.66
C TRP A 27 7.14 0.05 -0.78
N CYS A 28 7.27 1.22 -1.38
CA CYS A 28 6.95 1.47 -2.77
C CYS A 28 8.03 2.36 -3.38
N ASP A 29 8.48 1.99 -4.57
CA ASP A 29 9.47 2.70 -5.37
C ASP A 29 8.89 3.78 -6.29
N SER A 30 7.58 3.74 -6.48
CA SER A 30 6.86 4.74 -7.24
C SER A 30 6.38 5.87 -6.34
N GLU A 31 7.07 7.01 -6.37
CA GLU A 31 6.61 8.23 -5.69
C GLU A 31 5.21 8.65 -6.15
N VAL A 32 4.87 8.40 -7.42
CA VAL A 32 3.53 8.67 -7.96
C VAL A 32 2.47 7.80 -7.28
N ALA A 33 2.71 6.48 -7.19
CA ALA A 33 1.79 5.59 -6.50
C ALA A 33 1.69 5.93 -5.01
N LEU A 34 2.80 6.27 -4.37
CA LEU A 34 2.84 6.69 -2.97
C LEU A 34 2.05 7.98 -2.73
N SER A 35 2.14 8.95 -3.64
CA SER A 35 1.36 10.19 -3.62
C SER A 35 -0.15 9.92 -3.73
N TRP A 36 -0.56 8.96 -4.57
CA TRP A 36 -1.95 8.55 -4.66
C TRP A 36 -2.45 7.92 -3.36
N VAL A 37 -1.69 6.99 -2.78
CA VAL A 37 -2.02 6.28 -1.53
C VAL A 37 -2.13 7.23 -0.34
N ARG A 38 -1.30 8.27 -0.27
CA ARG A 38 -1.31 9.26 0.81
C ARG A 38 -2.36 10.36 0.65
N SER A 39 -2.96 10.50 -0.53
CA SER A 39 -3.97 11.53 -0.82
C SER A 39 -5.39 11.00 -0.60
N ALA A 40 -6.35 11.92 -0.41
CA ALA A 40 -7.77 11.55 -0.43
C ALA A 40 -8.15 10.92 -1.78
N ALA A 41 -8.66 9.69 -1.74
CA ALA A 41 -8.96 8.92 -2.95
C ALA A 41 -9.98 9.59 -3.88
N SER A 42 -10.92 10.35 -3.29
CA SER A 42 -11.97 11.12 -3.98
C SER A 42 -11.42 12.13 -5.01
N ARG A 43 -10.14 12.50 -4.92
CA ARG A 43 -9.47 13.40 -5.87
C ARG A 43 -9.18 12.75 -7.22
N TRP A 44 -9.23 11.42 -7.31
CA TRP A 44 -8.80 10.68 -8.49
C TRP A 44 -9.95 10.20 -9.36
N LYS A 45 -9.67 9.95 -10.65
CA LYS A 45 -10.61 9.30 -11.57
C LYS A 45 -11.01 7.91 -11.03
N PRO A 46 -12.22 7.40 -11.33
CA PRO A 46 -12.76 6.18 -10.74
C PRO A 46 -11.80 4.99 -10.73
N PHE A 47 -11.04 4.77 -11.82
CA PHE A 47 -10.07 3.68 -11.90
C PHE A 47 -8.97 3.74 -10.82
N VAL A 48 -8.41 4.93 -10.58
CA VAL A 48 -7.37 5.14 -9.56
C VAL A 48 -8.01 5.22 -8.18
N ARG A 49 -9.12 5.98 -8.05
CA ARG A 49 -9.86 6.12 -6.79
C ARG A 49 -10.20 4.77 -6.18
N ASN A 50 -10.86 3.87 -6.92
CA ASN A 50 -11.31 2.60 -6.38
C ASN A 50 -10.14 1.75 -5.83
N ARG A 51 -8.95 1.84 -6.44
CA ARG A 51 -7.75 1.14 -5.98
C ARG A 51 -7.14 1.80 -4.75
N VAL A 52 -7.11 3.13 -4.72
CA VAL A 52 -6.62 3.88 -3.58
C VAL A 52 -7.54 3.65 -2.38
N GLU A 53 -8.86 3.68 -2.56
CA GLU A 53 -9.84 3.37 -1.50
C GLU A 53 -9.61 1.98 -0.93
N GLU A 54 -9.43 0.96 -1.78
CA GLU A 54 -9.16 -0.39 -1.31
C GLU A 54 -7.82 -0.48 -0.55
N ILE A 55 -6.75 0.15 -1.06
CA ILE A 55 -5.46 0.20 -0.35
C ILE A 55 -5.64 0.83 1.03
N GLN A 56 -6.32 1.97 1.12
CA GLN A 56 -6.53 2.72 2.36
C GLN A 56 -7.41 1.98 3.37
N GLN A 57 -8.33 1.12 2.89
CA GLN A 57 -9.14 0.23 3.74
C GLN A 57 -8.34 -0.95 4.30
N LEU A 58 -7.36 -1.45 3.55
CA LEU A 58 -6.58 -2.63 3.93
C LEU A 58 -5.34 -2.28 4.76
N VAL A 59 -4.70 -1.16 4.46
CA VAL A 59 -3.46 -0.71 5.10
C VAL A 59 -3.50 0.80 5.30
N GLU A 60 -3.15 1.25 6.51
CA GLU A 60 -3.08 2.68 6.82
C GLU A 60 -2.12 3.42 5.88
N PRO A 61 -2.51 4.60 5.33
CA PRO A 61 -1.64 5.39 4.44
C PRO A 61 -0.28 5.74 5.04
N ALA A 62 -0.22 5.89 6.37
CA ALA A 62 1.00 6.22 7.11
C ALA A 62 2.03 5.07 7.11
N SER A 63 1.60 3.83 6.89
CA SER A 63 2.46 2.65 6.82
C SER A 63 3.25 2.55 5.51
N TRP A 64 2.96 3.41 4.53
CA TRP A 64 3.62 3.40 3.23
C TRP A 64 4.87 4.30 3.21
N ARG A 65 6.00 3.74 2.80
CA ARG A 65 7.31 4.40 2.70
C ARG A 65 7.87 4.30 1.27
N HIS A 66 8.72 5.25 0.93
CA HIS A 66 9.42 5.25 -0.35
C HIS A 66 10.73 4.45 -0.23
N CYS A 67 10.99 3.53 -1.16
CA CYS A 67 12.32 2.96 -1.38
C CYS A 67 12.83 3.43 -2.76
N SER A 68 14.13 3.63 -2.96
CA SER A 68 14.62 3.89 -4.32
C SER A 68 14.38 2.66 -5.18
N GLY A 69 14.06 2.82 -6.47
CA GLY A 69 13.95 1.68 -7.39
C GLY A 69 15.23 0.85 -7.48
N LYS A 70 16.41 1.44 -7.25
CA LYS A 70 17.69 0.71 -7.15
C LYS A 70 17.80 -0.18 -5.91
N ASP A 71 17.05 0.14 -4.88
CA ASP A 71 17.02 -0.54 -3.58
C ASP A 71 15.73 -1.36 -3.41
N ASN A 72 14.91 -1.47 -4.46
CA ASN A 72 13.67 -2.24 -4.42
C ASN A 72 13.99 -3.71 -4.73
N PRO A 73 13.93 -4.64 -3.75
CA PRO A 73 14.23 -6.05 -4.00
C PRO A 73 13.14 -6.77 -4.83
N ALA A 74 12.04 -6.09 -5.17
CA ALA A 74 10.94 -6.64 -5.95
C ALA A 74 11.04 -6.35 -7.46
N ASP A 75 11.94 -5.43 -7.87
CA ASP A 75 12.30 -5.14 -9.27
C ASP A 75 13.56 -5.92 -9.68
#